data_AF-A0A4V2J495-F1
#
_entry.id   AF-A0A4V2J495-F1
#
_cell.length_a   1.000
_cell.length_b   1.000
_cell.length_c   1.000
_cell.angle_alpha   90.00
_cell.angle_beta   90.00
_cell.angle_gamma   90.00
#
_symmetry.space_group_name_H-M   'P 1'
#
loop_
_entity.id
_entity.type
_entity.pdbx_description
1 polymer ?
#
loop_
_entity_poly.entity_id
_entity_poly.type
_entity_poly.pdbx_seq_one_letter_code
_entity_poly.pdbx_strand_id
1 'polypeptide(L)'
;MYEWFRQHPWLAFVLIYIMVAYVYNKVFRTRKLPVLKSLIVYLLLGVGSVMLLVFQVDAELPIVPCLAVAIGLMFMVRIRYWVQDRAAKK
;
A
#
# COMPACT_ATOMS: atom_id res chain seq x y z
N MET A 1 19.11 8.00 -7.76
CA MET A 1 18.22 7.22 -6.85
C MET A 1 17.01 6.64 -7.57
N TYR A 2 16.46 7.33 -8.58
CA TYR A 2 15.34 6.83 -9.38
C TYR A 2 15.76 6.01 -10.62
N GLU A 3 17.03 6.05 -11.03
CA GLU A 3 17.51 5.22 -12.13
C GLU A 3 17.43 3.72 -11.83
N TRP A 4 17.64 3.30 -10.58
CA TRP A 4 17.60 1.88 -10.21
C TRP A 4 16.19 1.29 -10.34
N PHE A 5 15.15 2.06 -9.99
CA PHE A 5 13.75 1.69 -10.22
C PHE A 5 13.39 1.69 -11.71
N ARG A 6 14.01 2.57 -12.51
CA ARG A 6 13.88 2.57 -13.97
C ARG A 6 14.57 1.37 -14.62
N GLN A 7 15.70 0.91 -14.08
CA GLN A 7 16.44 -0.26 -14.57
C GLN A 7 15.75 -1.58 -14.23
N HIS A 8 15.01 -1.63 -13.12
CA HIS A 8 14.27 -2.82 -12.70
C HIS A 8 12.77 -2.53 -12.49
N PRO A 9 12.01 -2.29 -13.57
CA PRO A 9 10.57 -2.00 -13.47
C PRO A 9 9.80 -3.14 -12.80
N TRP A 10 10.24 -4.40 -12.98
CA TRP A 10 9.62 -5.55 -12.30
C TRP A 10 9.75 -5.50 -10.77
N LEU A 11 10.89 -5.06 -10.24
CA LEU A 11 11.09 -4.90 -8.79
C LEU A 11 10.22 -3.76 -8.24
N ALA A 12 10.12 -2.66 -9.00
CA ALA A 12 9.21 -1.56 -8.68
C ALA A 12 7.76 -2.07 -8.61
N PHE A 13 7.34 -2.87 -9.59
CA PHE A 13 5.99 -3.45 -9.65
C PHE A 13 5.68 -4.27 -8.40
N VAL A 14 6.55 -5.23 -8.07
CA VAL A 14 6.35 -6.13 -6.93
C VAL A 14 6.29 -5.32 -5.63
N LEU A 15 7.16 -4.33 -5.47
CA LEU A 15 7.17 -3.47 -4.29
C LEU A 15 5.88 -2.66 -4.16
N ILE A 16 5.45 -1.97 -5.23
CA ILE A 16 4.20 -1.20 -5.26
C ILE A 16 3.02 -2.11 -4.95
N TYR A 17 2.95 -3.28 -5.60
CA TYR A 17 1.89 -4.24 -5.40
C TYR A 17 1.80 -4.70 -3.94
N ILE A 18 2.94 -5.03 -3.32
CA ILE A 18 2.99 -5.42 -1.90
C ILE A 18 2.54 -4.27 -1.00
N MET A 19 3.01 -3.04 -1.25
CA MET A 19 2.63 -1.88 -0.45
C MET A 19 1.14 -1.55 -0.58
N VAL A 20 0.59 -1.57 -1.79
CA VAL A 20 -0.83 -1.34 -2.06
C VAL A 20 -1.68 -2.47 -1.45
N ALA A 21 -1.27 -3.73 -1.61
CA ALA A 21 -1.93 -4.87 -0.99
C ALA A 21 -1.94 -4.77 0.54
N TYR A 22 -0.84 -4.30 1.14
CA TYR A 22 -0.75 -4.04 2.57
C TYR A 22 -1.70 -2.93 3.02
N VAL A 23 -1.69 -1.79 2.32
CA VAL A 23 -2.61 -0.66 2.56
C VAL A 23 -4.06 -1.14 2.48
N TYR A 24 -4.42 -1.89 1.43
CA TYR A 24 -5.75 -2.46 1.26
C TYR A 24 -6.12 -3.37 2.44
N ASN A 25 -5.24 -4.29 2.81
CA ASN A 25 -5.51 -5.25 3.88
C ASN A 25 -5.62 -4.59 5.27
N LYS A 26 -4.95 -3.44 5.48
CA LYS A 26 -4.93 -2.78 6.78
C LYS A 26 -5.95 -1.66 6.95
N VAL A 27 -6.20 -0.87 5.90
CA VAL A 27 -7.09 0.30 5.94
C VAL A 27 -8.47 -0.03 5.37
N PHE A 28 -8.50 -0.64 4.19
CA PHE A 28 -9.74 -0.81 3.44
C PHE A 28 -10.48 -2.10 3.79
N ARG A 29 -9.76 -3.14 4.23
CA ARG A 29 -10.36 -4.42 4.63
C ARG A 29 -11.04 -4.31 5.99
N THR A 30 -12.27 -3.81 5.97
CA THR A 30 -13.12 -3.66 7.17
C THR A 30 -13.84 -4.95 7.57
N ARG A 31 -14.09 -5.88 6.63
CA ARG A 31 -14.79 -7.15 6.88
C ARG A 31 -14.06 -8.35 6.25
N LYS A 32 -14.25 -9.55 6.82
CA LYS A 32 -13.78 -10.81 6.22
C LYS A 32 -14.61 -11.09 4.97
N LEU A 33 -14.04 -10.85 3.80
CA LEU A 33 -14.63 -11.23 2.52
C LEU A 33 -14.47 -12.74 2.27
N PRO A 34 -15.44 -13.39 1.60
CA PRO A 34 -15.28 -14.77 1.15
C PRO A 34 -14.12 -14.89 0.16
N VAL A 35 -13.46 -16.06 0.16
CA VAL A 35 -12.18 -16.32 -0.56
C VAL A 35 -12.23 -15.89 -2.03
N LEU A 36 -13.36 -16.14 -2.70
CA LEU A 36 -13.55 -15.76 -4.11
C LEU A 36 -13.51 -14.25 -4.33
N LYS A 37 -14.14 -13.46 -3.44
CA LYS A 37 -14.17 -12.00 -3.56
C LYS A 37 -12.81 -11.39 -3.22
N SER A 38 -12.07 -11.95 -2.25
CA SER A 38 -10.70 -11.50 -2.01
C SER A 38 -9.80 -11.70 -3.22
N LEU A 39 -9.93 -12.83 -3.92
CA LEU A 39 -9.12 -13.10 -5.11
C LEU A 39 -9.38 -12.05 -6.21
N ILE A 40 -10.65 -11.72 -6.46
CA ILE A 40 -11.04 -10.68 -7.42
C ILE A 40 -10.42 -9.33 -7.04
N VAL A 41 -10.45 -8.97 -5.76
CA VAL A 41 -9.84 -7.71 -5.32
C VAL A 41 -8.32 -7.71 -5.49
N TYR A 42 -7.62 -8.80 -5.14
CA TYR A 42 -6.17 -8.89 -5.35
C TYR A 42 -5.78 -8.83 -6.83
N LEU A 43 -6.61 -9.36 -7.72
CA LEU A 43 -6.44 -9.20 -9.17
C LEU A 43 -6.64 -7.74 -9.59
N LEU A 44 -7.70 -7.08 -9.14
CA LEU A 44 -7.96 -5.66 -9.41
C LEU A 44 -6.83 -4.75 -8.87
N LEU A 45 -6.31 -5.03 -7.68
CA LEU A 45 -5.15 -4.33 -7.13
C LEU A 45 -3.90 -4.56 -7.99
N GLY A 46 -3.75 -5.77 -8.56
CA GLY A 46 -2.67 -6.09 -9.49
C GLY A 46 -2.73 -5.21 -10.73
N VAL A 47 -3.91 -5.13 -11.35
CA VAL A 47 -4.18 -4.26 -12.50
C VAL A 47 -3.95 -2.78 -12.15
N GLY A 48 -4.45 -2.32 -11.00
CA GLY A 48 -4.20 -0.95 -10.54
C GLY A 48 -2.72 -0.66 -10.27
N SER A 49 -1.96 -1.66 -9.80
CA SER A 49 -0.52 -1.52 -9.58
C SER A 49 0.27 -1.43 -10.89
N VAL A 50 -0.22 -2.04 -11.98
CA VAL A 50 0.37 -1.87 -13.32
C VAL A 50 0.20 -0.43 -13.77
N MET A 51 -0.98 0.16 -13.56
CA MET A 51 -1.24 1.57 -13.87
C MET A 51 -0.35 2.51 -13.03
N LEU A 52 -0.14 2.20 -11.74
CA LEU A 52 0.78 2.97 -10.88
C LEU A 52 2.24 2.84 -11.32
N LEU A 53 2.64 1.69 -11.87
CA LEU A 53 3.97 1.51 -12.42
C LEU A 53 4.19 2.36 -13.69
N VAL A 54 3.20 2.43 -14.58
CA VAL A 54 3.23 3.33 -15.74
C VAL A 54 3.41 4.77 -15.27
N PHE A 55 2.67 5.22 -14.24
CA PHE A 55 2.87 6.54 -13.65
C PHE A 55 4.27 6.76 -13.06
N GLN A 56 4.91 5.73 -12.51
CA GLN A 56 6.28 5.82 -12.01
C GLN A 56 7.32 5.90 -13.14
N VAL A 57 7.10 5.20 -14.25
CA VAL A 57 8.05 5.10 -15.38
C VAL A 57 7.90 6.27 -16.34
N ASP A 58 6.67 6.60 -16.75
CA ASP A 58 6.38 7.60 -17.78
C ASP A 58 6.23 9.02 -17.22
N ALA A 59 5.70 9.17 -15.99
CA ALA A 59 5.49 10.48 -15.37
C ALA A 59 6.53 10.80 -14.26
N GLU A 60 7.53 9.94 -14.08
CA GLU A 60 8.59 10.04 -13.06
C GLU A 60 8.06 10.28 -11.62
N LEU A 61 6.83 9.84 -11.35
CA LEU A 61 6.17 10.08 -10.07
C LEU A 61 6.80 9.21 -8.96
N PRO A 62 7.13 9.80 -7.80
CA PRO A 62 7.71 9.07 -6.67
C PRO A 62 6.61 8.29 -5.91
N ILE A 63 6.07 7.23 -6.52
CA ILE A 63 4.97 6.41 -5.99
C ILE A 63 5.38 5.64 -4.72
N VAL A 64 6.56 5.02 -4.73
CA VAL A 64 7.07 4.23 -3.58
C VAL A 64 7.15 5.07 -2.30
N PRO A 65 7.80 6.25 -2.27
CA PRO A 65 7.81 7.08 -1.06
C PRO A 65 6.42 7.64 -0.71
N CYS A 66 5.56 7.91 -1.69
CA CYS A 66 4.16 8.30 -1.43
C CYS A 66 3.41 7.20 -0.65
N LEU A 67 3.52 5.94 -1.10
CA LEU A 67 2.96 4.79 -0.39
C LEU A 67 3.62 4.58 0.98
N ALA A 68 4.93 4.83 1.10
CA ALA A 68 5.64 4.74 2.37
C ALA A 68 5.11 5.74 3.39
N VAL A 69 4.88 6.99 2.97
CA VAL A 69 4.28 8.04 3.82
C VAL A 69 2.86 7.65 4.22
N ALA A 70 2.04 7.15 3.27
CA ALA A 70 0.69 6.67 3.59
C ALA A 70 0.70 5.55 4.65
N ILE A 71 1.60 4.58 4.54
CA ILE A 71 1.79 3.52 5.54
C ILE A 71 2.24 4.11 6.89
N GLY A 72 3.18 5.06 6.87
CA GLY A 72 3.64 5.75 8.09
C GLY A 72 2.49 6.45 8.83
N LEU A 73 1.62 7.15 8.11
CA LEU A 73 0.45 7.81 8.68
C LEU A 73 -0.52 6.80 9.33
N MET A 74 -0.73 5.63 8.73
CA MET A 74 -1.53 4.57 9.37
C MET A 74 -0.91 4.09 10.68
N PHE A 75 0.41 3.90 10.70
CA PHE A 75 1.14 3.50 11.90
C PHE A 75 1.01 4.55 13.01
N MET A 76 1.15 5.84 12.68
CA MET A 76 0.98 6.93 13.63
C MET A 76 -0.43 6.92 14.25
N VAL A 77 -1.48 6.78 13.44
CA VAL A 77 -2.87 6.70 13.92
C VAL A 77 -3.08 5.47 14.81
N ARG A 78 -2.49 4.32 14.45
CA ARG A 78 -2.55 3.08 15.25
C ARG A 78 -1.92 3.29 16.63
N ILE A 79 -0.75 3.93 16.69
CA ILE A 79 -0.05 4.24 17.95
C ILE A 79 -0.90 5.18 18.79
N ARG A 80 -1.47 6.24 18.19
CA ARG A 80 -2.35 7.18 18.89
C ARG A 80 -3.53 6.48 19.56
N TYR A 81 -4.25 5.63 18.83
CA TYR A 81 -5.36 4.86 19.42
C TYR A 81 -4.91 3.94 20.55
N TRP A 82 -3.74 3.31 20.41
CA TRP A 82 -3.20 2.42 21.44
C TRP A 82 -2.81 3.16 22.73
N VAL A 83 -2.24 4.36 22.60
CA VAL A 83 -1.94 5.22 23.76
C VAL A 83 -3.21 5.71 24.43
N GLN A 84 -4.22 6.12 23.66
CA GLN A 84 -5.51 6.57 24.20
C GLN A 84 -6.25 5.46 24.95
N ASP A 85 -6.30 4.24 24.42
CA ASP A 85 -6.93 3.09 25.09
C ASP A 85 -6.25 2.76 26.43
N ARG A 86 -4.93 2.91 26.50
CA ARG A 86 -4.17 2.73 27.75
C ARG A 86 -4.40 3.85 28.75
N ALA A 87 -4.54 5.09 28.29
CA ALA A 87 -4.80 6.24 29.15
C ALA A 87 -6.22 6.21 29.74
N ALA A 88 -7.22 5.73 29.00
CA ALA A 88 -8.61 5.64 29.46
C ALA A 88 -8.86 4.49 30.47
N LYS A 89 -7.93 3.54 30.60
CA LYS A 89 -8.00 2.43 31.56
C LYS A 89 -7.32 2.72 32.90
N LYS A 90 -6.74 3.91 33.06
CA LYS A 90 -6.12 4.40 34.29
C LYS A 90 -7.04 5.40 34.97
#